data_AF-A0A7V3DKU8-F1
#
_entry.id   AF-A0A7V3DKU8-F1
#
_cell.length_a   1.000
_cell.length_b   1.000
_cell.length_c   1.000
_cell.angle_alpha   90.00
_cell.angle_beta   90.00
_cell.angle_gamma   90.00
#
_symmetry.space_group_name_H-M   'P 1'
#
loop_
_entity.id
_entity.type
_entity.pdbx_description
1 polymer ?
#
loop_
_entity_poly.entity_id
_entity_poly.type
_entity_poly.pdbx_seq_one_letter_code
_entity_poly.pdbx_strand_id
1 'polypeptide(L)'
;MRAKREALMFRKVLLTKVKGSGEGGFPEGTQRIGWEKEPPRVGARYTVYEDNGKVYRTSVIRKVSQDGFLTTHSSYLIKVLEE
;
A
#
# COMPACT_ATOMS: atom_id res chain seq x y z
N MET A 1 -26.28 -20.70 2.36
CA MET A 1 -24.84 -20.33 2.31
C MET A 1 -24.67 -18.94 2.91
N ARG A 2 -23.93 -18.81 4.02
CA ARG A 2 -23.66 -17.53 4.68
C ARG A 2 -22.72 -16.70 3.80
N ALA A 3 -23.24 -15.70 3.11
CA ALA A 3 -22.40 -14.59 2.64
C ALA A 3 -21.85 -13.90 3.89
N LYS A 4 -20.62 -14.22 4.29
CA LYS A 4 -19.90 -13.43 5.30
C LYS A 4 -19.85 -12.02 4.74
N ARG A 5 -20.54 -11.09 5.39
CA ARG A 5 -20.24 -9.67 5.30
C ARG A 5 -18.78 -9.51 5.75
N GLU A 6 -17.84 -9.55 4.81
CA GLU A 6 -16.54 -8.95 5.03
C GLU A 6 -16.83 -7.46 5.18
N ALA A 7 -16.91 -6.99 6.43
CA ALA A 7 -16.74 -5.58 6.70
C ALA A 7 -15.42 -5.21 6.02
N LEU A 8 -15.48 -4.26 5.07
CA LEU A 8 -14.30 -3.65 4.47
C LEU A 8 -13.57 -2.92 5.60
N MET A 9 -12.75 -3.65 6.36
CA MET A 9 -11.94 -3.09 7.43
C MET A 9 -10.80 -2.36 6.74
N PHE A 10 -10.97 -1.05 6.63
CA PHE A 10 -9.90 -0.18 6.21
C PHE A 10 -8.89 -0.11 7.34
N ARG A 11 -7.61 -0.34 7.05
CA ARG A 11 -6.53 -0.22 8.03
C ARG A 11 -5.77 1.06 7.79
N LYS A 12 -5.44 1.79 8.85
CA LYS A 12 -4.54 2.94 8.72
C LYS A 12 -3.12 2.43 8.62
N VAL A 13 -2.38 2.90 7.63
CA VAL A 13 -1.04 2.43 7.30
C VAL A 13 -0.07 3.59 7.08
N LEU A 14 1.19 3.35 7.42
CA LEU A 14 2.34 4.12 6.99
C LEU A 14 3.06 3.34 5.88
N LEU A 15 3.02 3.88 4.67
CA LEU A 15 3.74 3.35 3.51
C LEU A 15 5.05 4.11 3.33
N THR A 16 6.18 3.42 3.35
CA THR A 16 7.51 3.99 3.11
C THR A 16 8.08 3.46 1.80
N LYS A 17 8.53 4.32 0.89
CA LYS A 17 9.29 3.88 -0.28
C LYS A 17 10.76 3.71 0.08
N VAL A 18 11.25 2.48 -0.03
CA VAL A 18 12.65 2.15 0.30
C VAL A 18 13.56 2.33 -0.91
N LYS A 19 13.12 1.91 -2.10
CA LYS A 19 13.91 1.97 -3.34
C LYS A 19 13.00 2.09 -4.57
N GLY A 20 13.49 2.68 -5.65
CA GLY A 20 12.85 2.78 -6.95
C GLY A 20 12.83 4.18 -7.55
N SER A 21 12.51 4.29 -8.84
CA SER A 21 12.48 5.58 -9.54
C SER A 21 11.55 6.58 -8.86
N GLY A 22 11.93 7.86 -8.77
CA GLY A 22 11.09 8.93 -8.22
C GLY A 22 9.88 9.31 -9.08
N GLU A 23 9.67 8.60 -10.18
CA GLU A 23 8.54 8.80 -11.08
C GLU A 23 7.20 8.64 -10.35
N GLY A 24 6.23 9.48 -10.68
CA GLY A 24 4.92 9.51 -10.03
C GLY A 24 4.87 10.25 -8.68
N GLY A 25 5.86 11.10 -8.37
CA GLY A 25 5.80 12.01 -7.22
C GLY A 25 5.93 11.31 -5.87
N PHE A 26 6.60 10.16 -5.83
CA PHE A 26 6.92 9.45 -4.58
C PHE A 26 8.38 8.98 -4.62
N PRO A 27 9.34 9.87 -4.27
CA PRO A 27 10.76 9.54 -4.26
C PRO A 27 11.14 8.57 -3.14
N GLU A 28 12.33 7.98 -3.24
CA GLU A 28 12.86 7.13 -2.16
C GLU A 28 12.93 7.88 -0.83
N GLY A 29 12.74 7.17 0.28
CA GLY A 29 12.70 7.73 1.63
C GLY A 29 11.39 8.44 1.99
N THR A 30 10.50 8.69 1.03
CA THR A 30 9.22 9.33 1.33
C THR A 30 8.23 8.38 1.99
N GLN A 31 7.39 8.98 2.81
CA GLN A 31 6.37 8.33 3.61
C GLN A 31 4.99 8.88 3.25
N ARG A 32 3.99 8.01 3.24
CA ARG A 32 2.57 8.35 3.13
C ARG A 32 1.81 7.67 4.24
N ILE A 33 0.94 8.42 4.91
CA ILE A 33 -0.01 7.90 5.88
C ILE A 33 -1.39 7.98 5.25
N GLY A 34 -2.15 6.89 5.36
CA GLY A 34 -3.52 6.85 4.87
C GLY A 34 -4.14 5.50 5.16
N TRP A 35 -5.26 5.22 4.50
CA TRP A 35 -6.03 4.02 4.68
C TRP A 35 -5.78 3.06 3.53
N GLU A 36 -5.57 1.79 3.82
CA GLU A 36 -5.64 0.71 2.84
C GLU A 36 -7.01 0.02 2.95
N LYS A 37 -7.56 -0.40 1.80
CA LYS A 37 -8.79 -1.20 1.76
C LYS A 37 -8.50 -2.70 1.83
N GLU A 38 -7.38 -3.11 1.26
CA GLU A 38 -6.97 -4.50 1.11
C GLU A 38 -5.46 -4.59 1.34
N PRO A 39 -4.97 -5.65 2.02
CA PRO A 39 -3.55 -5.89 2.17
C PRO A 39 -2.84 -6.06 0.82
N PRO A 40 -1.50 -5.90 0.76
CA PRO A 40 -0.72 -6.13 -0.44
C PRO A 40 -0.91 -7.54 -1.00
N ARG A 41 -1.17 -7.64 -2.30
CA ARG A 41 -1.35 -8.92 -2.99
C ARG A 41 -0.63 -8.94 -4.33
N VAL A 42 0.11 -10.01 -4.60
CA VAL A 42 0.80 -10.23 -5.89
C VAL A 42 -0.22 -10.20 -7.04
N GLY A 43 0.13 -9.51 -8.13
CA GLY A 43 -0.74 -9.31 -9.29
C GLY A 43 -1.74 -8.16 -9.15
N ALA A 44 -1.89 -7.58 -7.96
CA ALA A 44 -2.71 -6.39 -7.74
C ALA A 44 -1.87 -5.12 -7.64
N ARG A 45 -2.52 -3.95 -7.71
CA ARG A 45 -1.91 -2.66 -7.35
C ARG A 45 -2.27 -2.34 -5.91
N TYR A 46 -1.32 -1.85 -5.14
CA TYR A 46 -1.57 -1.38 -3.78
C TYR A 46 -2.09 0.07 -3.81
N THR A 47 -3.02 0.38 -2.91
CA THR A 47 -3.67 1.70 -2.86
C THR A 47 -3.68 2.24 -1.43
N VAL A 48 -3.27 3.49 -1.28
CA VAL A 48 -3.37 4.26 -0.02
C VAL A 48 -4.26 5.47 -0.26
N TYR A 49 -5.30 5.60 0.54
CA TYR A 49 -6.22 6.74 0.56
C TYR A 49 -5.80 7.70 1.68
N GLU A 50 -5.24 8.85 1.33
CA GLU A 50 -4.78 9.85 2.29
C GLU A 50 -5.95 10.65 2.88
N ASP A 51 -5.77 11.15 4.11
CA ASP A 51 -6.78 11.94 4.83
C ASP A 51 -7.13 13.27 4.10
N ASN A 52 -6.25 13.74 3.20
CA ASN A 52 -6.44 14.92 2.35
C ASN A 52 -7.25 14.64 1.06
N GLY A 53 -7.80 13.43 0.90
CA GLY A 53 -8.56 13.00 -0.28
C GLY A 53 -7.71 12.57 -1.47
N LYS A 54 -6.38 12.61 -1.38
CA LYS A 54 -5.48 12.08 -2.42
C LYS A 54 -5.43 10.56 -2.35
N VAL A 55 -5.19 9.95 -3.50
CA VAL A 55 -5.04 8.50 -3.63
C VAL A 55 -3.70 8.20 -4.25
N TYR A 56 -2.86 7.45 -3.54
CA TYR A 56 -1.63 6.90 -4.08
C TYR A 56 -1.86 5.47 -4.53
N ARG A 57 -1.44 5.14 -5.75
CA ARG A 57 -1.49 3.77 -6.30
C ARG A 57 -0.12 3.35 -6.78
N THR A 58 0.28 2.15 -6.42
CA THR A 58 1.54 1.58 -6.90
C THR A 58 1.39 0.92 -8.26
N SER A 59 2.53 0.60 -8.87
CA SER A 59 2.61 -0.43 -9.91
C SER A 59 2.18 -1.80 -9.38
N VAL A 60 2.02 -2.76 -10.29
CA VAL A 60 1.63 -4.14 -9.94
C VAL A 60 2.68 -4.76 -9.01
N ILE A 61 2.19 -5.35 -7.92
CA ILE A 61 2.99 -6.05 -6.94
C ILE A 61 3.48 -7.38 -7.53
N ARG A 62 4.77 -7.63 -7.41
CA ARG A 62 5.45 -8.85 -7.87
C ARG A 62 5.81 -9.79 -6.73
N LYS A 63 6.07 -9.25 -5.54
CA LYS A 63 6.41 -10.03 -4.34
C LYS A 63 5.88 -9.33 -3.11
N VAL A 64 5.37 -10.10 -2.15
CA VAL A 64 4.99 -9.62 -0.82
C VAL A 64 5.95 -10.26 0.19
N SER A 65 6.33 -9.50 1.20
CA SER A 65 7.13 -9.91 2.35
C SER A 65 6.40 -9.54 3.65
N GLN A 66 6.89 -10.01 4.78
CA GLN A 66 6.28 -9.73 6.09
C GLN A 66 6.06 -8.23 6.34
N ASP A 67 7.06 -7.41 6.01
CA ASP A 67 7.05 -5.98 6.33
C ASP A 67 6.72 -5.07 5.14
N GLY A 68 6.33 -5.63 3.99
CA GLY A 68 6.19 -4.82 2.78
C GLY A 68 6.03 -5.59 1.48
N PHE A 69 6.35 -4.94 0.36
CA PHE A 69 6.18 -5.53 -0.97
C PHE A 69 7.09 -4.89 -2.02
N LEU A 70 7.25 -5.61 -3.13
CA LEU A 70 8.01 -5.20 -4.30
C LEU A 70 7.08 -5.09 -5.51
N THR A 71 7.30 -4.05 -6.29
CA THR A 71 6.76 -3.89 -7.65
C THR A 71 7.89 -4.09 -8.66
N THR A 72 7.62 -3.95 -9.96
CA THR A 72 8.66 -4.06 -10.99
C THR A 72 9.85 -3.10 -10.77
N HIS A 73 9.60 -1.89 -10.28
CA HIS A 73 10.60 -0.82 -10.21
C HIS A 73 10.79 -0.22 -8.82
N SER A 74 10.09 -0.71 -7.80
CA SER A 74 10.11 -0.09 -6.48
C SER A 74 9.84 -1.07 -5.35
N SER A 75 10.42 -0.82 -4.19
CA SER A 75 10.20 -1.56 -2.95
C SER A 75 9.62 -0.68 -1.87
N TYR A 76 8.70 -1.23 -1.08
CA TYR A 76 7.96 -0.52 -0.07
C TYR A 76 7.93 -1.29 1.24
N LEU A 77 7.94 -0.56 2.36
CA LEU A 77 7.60 -1.08 3.68
C LEU A 77 6.21 -0.57 4.07
N ILE A 78 5.44 -1.40 4.77
CA ILE A 78 4.14 -1.03 5.33
C ILE A 78 4.17 -1.29 6.83
N LYS A 79 3.71 -0.30 7.59
CA LYS A 79 3.38 -0.45 9.01
C LYS A 79 1.91 -0.15 9.23
N VAL A 80 1.17 -1.08 9.81
CA VAL A 80 -0.21 -0.85 10.26
C VAL A 80 -0.18 0.00 11.52
N LEU A 81 -1.02 1.03 11.55
CA LEU A 81 -1.16 1.99 12.64
C LEU A 81 -2.49 1.79 13.39
N GLU A 82 -3.54 1.36 12.68
CA GLU A 82 -4.91 1.17 13.20
C GLU A 82 -5.65 0.11 12.35
N GLU A 83 -6.55 -0.66 12.96
CA GLU A 83 -7.38 -1.72 12.32
C GLU A 83 -8.87 -1.58 12.65
#